data_AF-A0A520AA88-F1
#
_entry.id   AF-A0A520AA88-F1
#
_cell.length_a   1.000
_cell.length_b   1.000
_cell.length_c   1.000
_cell.angle_alpha   90.00
_cell.angle_beta   90.00
_cell.angle_gamma   90.00
#
_symmetry.space_group_name_H-M   'P 1'
#
loop_
_entity.id
_entity.type
_entity.pdbx_description
1 polymer ?
#
loop_
_entity_poly.entity_id
_entity_poly.type
_entity_poly.pdbx_seq_one_letter_code
_entity_poly.pdbx_strand_id
1 'polypeptide(L)'
;PAFPPGIQPLYREIGDWIIVCDNTRQCVAKYLLGDHDGDSNPYDEDAGIVIARGAGPAGDLTVDVTAGSSFDPNTIRIDDAMPRRRPKWERFDENGGASIDDVDALSFVREMRDAKTVSWSGKSRGSRVPLRGLAAVLIAMDEAQGRIGNVSALGRPGPRSATTTPAPILPPTVTQGPKPSPLAKPDALARSVPCWAAVGSRTRPRCSLSSCRVLIRAKLGC
;
A
#
# COMPACT_ATOMS: atom_id res chain seq x y z
N PRO A 1 12.52 18.54 25.02
CA PRO A 1 11.25 18.77 24.28
C PRO A 1 10.40 17.49 24.26
N ALA A 2 9.32 17.47 25.05
CA ALA A 2 8.32 16.42 24.97
C ALA A 2 7.49 16.61 23.70
N PHE A 3 7.34 15.56 22.89
CA PHE A 3 6.43 15.56 21.74
C PHE A 3 5.01 15.89 22.22
N PRO A 4 4.24 16.73 21.51
CA PRO A 4 2.85 16.98 21.87
C PRO A 4 2.08 15.65 21.85
N PRO A 5 1.22 15.37 22.84
CA PRO A 5 0.42 14.16 22.86
C PRO A 5 -0.51 14.15 21.63
N GLY A 6 -0.39 13.10 20.80
CA GLY A 6 -1.40 12.77 19.79
C GLY A 6 -0.95 12.72 18.32
N ILE A 7 0.32 12.47 18.02
CA ILE A 7 0.74 12.07 16.66
C ILE A 7 1.46 10.74 16.78
N GLN A 8 0.69 9.65 16.69
CA GLN A 8 1.27 8.33 16.53
C GLN A 8 1.15 7.97 15.05
N PRO A 9 2.25 7.69 14.34
CA PRO A 9 2.14 7.06 13.04
C PRO A 9 1.27 5.82 13.18
N LEU A 10 0.26 5.71 12.33
CA LEU A 10 -0.67 4.60 12.37
C LEU A 10 -0.13 3.53 11.43
N TYR A 11 0.02 2.31 11.93
CA TYR A 11 0.20 1.11 11.11
C TYR A 11 -0.68 0.03 11.74
N ARG A 12 -1.65 -0.48 10.98
CA ARG A 12 -2.51 -1.60 11.44
C ARG A 12 -2.89 -2.49 10.27
N GLU A 13 -2.97 -3.78 10.55
CA GLU A 13 -3.62 -4.76 9.70
C GLU A 13 -4.97 -5.11 10.33
N ILE A 14 -6.03 -5.02 9.54
CA ILE A 14 -7.40 -5.24 10.00
C ILE A 14 -8.14 -6.02 8.92
N GLY A 15 -8.39 -7.30 9.20
CA GLY A 15 -8.95 -8.21 8.19
C GLY A 15 -7.96 -8.39 7.05
N ASP A 16 -8.43 -8.19 5.82
CA ASP A 16 -7.63 -8.36 4.60
C ASP A 16 -7.05 -7.01 4.12
N TRP A 17 -6.85 -6.06 5.04
CA TRP A 17 -6.41 -4.70 4.72
C TRP A 17 -5.30 -4.23 5.64
N ILE A 18 -4.42 -3.40 5.09
CA ILE A 18 -3.43 -2.64 5.84
C ILE A 18 -3.76 -1.15 5.74
N ILE A 19 -3.59 -0.41 6.83
CA ILE A 19 -3.69 1.05 6.89
C ILE A 19 -2.42 1.63 7.47
N VAL A 20 -1.86 2.61 6.76
CA VAL A 20 -0.71 3.37 7.20
C VAL A 20 -1.04 4.85 7.14
N CYS A 21 -0.75 5.60 8.20
CA CYS A 21 -0.75 7.06 8.17
C CYS A 21 0.59 7.61 8.61
N ASP A 22 1.10 8.58 7.85
CA ASP A 22 2.38 9.24 8.13
C ASP A 22 2.26 10.34 9.20
N ASN A 23 3.37 11.04 9.45
CA ASN A 23 3.41 12.16 10.40
C ASN A 23 2.73 13.44 9.88
N THR A 24 2.40 13.53 8.60
CA THR A 24 1.62 14.63 8.00
C THR A 24 0.10 14.38 8.08
N ARG A 25 -0.31 13.18 8.53
CA ARG A 25 -1.67 12.62 8.55
C ARG A 25 -2.21 12.25 7.17
N GLN A 26 -1.34 12.06 6.19
CA GLN A 26 -1.72 11.38 4.96
C GLN A 26 -1.85 9.89 5.25
N CYS A 27 -2.92 9.28 4.76
CA CYS A 27 -3.24 7.89 5.03
C CYS A 27 -3.42 7.10 3.74
N VAL A 28 -2.95 5.86 3.73
CA VAL A 28 -3.14 4.90 2.64
C VAL A 28 -3.65 3.59 3.22
N ALA A 29 -4.80 3.14 2.74
CA ALA A 29 -5.29 1.79 2.95
C ALA A 29 -5.03 0.96 1.70
N LYS A 30 -4.52 -0.27 1.86
CA LYS A 30 -4.29 -1.20 0.76
C LYS A 30 -4.90 -2.55 1.10
N TYR A 31 -5.57 -3.15 0.13
CA TYR A 31 -6.01 -4.54 0.23
C TYR A 31 -4.78 -5.45 0.19
N LEU A 32 -4.70 -6.37 1.15
CA LEU A 32 -3.70 -7.44 1.19
C LEU A 32 -4.30 -8.67 0.51
N LEU A 33 -3.58 -9.22 -0.46
CA LEU A 33 -3.89 -10.54 -0.99
C LEU A 33 -3.72 -11.54 0.16
N GLY A 34 -4.81 -12.12 0.64
CA GLY A 34 -4.73 -13.24 1.57
C GLY A 34 -4.50 -14.55 0.82
N ASP A 35 -3.80 -15.49 1.45
CA ASP A 35 -3.67 -16.90 1.03
C ASP A 35 -5.03 -17.63 1.16
N HIS A 36 -6.11 -17.10 0.58
CA HIS A 36 -7.46 -17.59 0.85
C HIS A 36 -7.81 -18.86 0.06
N ASP A 37 -7.07 -19.18 -1.00
CA ASP A 37 -7.33 -20.35 -1.82
C ASP A 37 -6.02 -21.13 -1.97
N GLY A 38 -5.91 -22.28 -1.29
CA GLY A 38 -4.70 -23.14 -1.26
C GLY A 38 -4.28 -23.78 -2.60
N ASP A 39 -4.66 -23.17 -3.71
CA ASP A 39 -4.37 -23.59 -5.09
C ASP A 39 -4.02 -22.40 -6.02
N SER A 40 -4.01 -21.16 -5.51
CA SER A 40 -3.51 -19.99 -6.22
C SER A 40 -2.12 -19.61 -5.71
N ASN A 41 -1.16 -19.57 -6.62
CA ASN A 41 0.19 -19.08 -6.37
C ASN A 41 0.12 -17.65 -5.76
N PRO A 42 0.74 -17.37 -4.61
CA PRO A 42 0.74 -16.03 -3.99
C PRO A 42 1.44 -14.95 -4.84
N TYR A 43 2.08 -15.33 -5.96
CA TYR A 43 2.66 -14.42 -6.95
C TYR A 43 1.76 -14.17 -8.18
N ASP A 44 0.56 -14.77 -8.25
CA ASP A 44 -0.47 -14.46 -9.25
C ASP A 44 -1.32 -13.29 -8.70
N GLU A 45 -0.69 -12.11 -8.62
CA GLU A 45 -1.24 -10.88 -8.05
C GLU A 45 -2.36 -10.28 -8.93
N ASP A 46 -3.55 -10.88 -8.93
CA ASP A 46 -4.56 -10.54 -9.94
C ASP A 46 -5.50 -9.38 -9.56
N ALA A 47 -5.46 -8.84 -8.33
CA ALA A 47 -6.40 -7.81 -7.88
C ALA A 47 -5.90 -6.96 -6.70
N GLY A 48 -5.88 -5.64 -6.87
CA GLY A 48 -5.52 -4.69 -5.82
C GLY A 48 -6.53 -3.55 -5.70
N ILE A 49 -6.73 -3.07 -4.47
CA ILE A 49 -7.44 -1.82 -4.19
C ILE A 49 -6.57 -1.00 -3.24
N VAL A 50 -6.31 0.25 -3.60
CA VAL A 50 -5.62 1.23 -2.77
C VAL A 50 -6.52 2.45 -2.58
N ILE A 51 -6.69 2.89 -1.34
CA ILE A 51 -7.45 4.09 -0.98
C ILE A 51 -6.48 5.06 -0.32
N ALA A 52 -6.21 6.19 -0.96
CA ALA A 52 -5.36 7.23 -0.40
C ALA A 52 -6.19 8.45 0.01
N ARG A 53 -5.90 9.00 1.19
CA ARG A 53 -6.57 10.18 1.71
C ARG A 53 -5.57 11.22 2.20
N GLY A 54 -5.61 12.39 1.58
CA GLY A 54 -4.89 13.57 2.01
C GLY A 54 -5.31 14.06 3.39
N ALA A 55 -4.36 14.67 4.11
CA ALA A 55 -4.62 15.32 5.38
C ALA A 55 -5.46 16.59 5.21
N GLY A 56 -6.09 17.06 6.28
CA GLY A 56 -6.79 18.35 6.28
C GLY A 56 -8.20 18.36 5.69
N PRO A 57 -8.93 19.47 5.84
CA PRO A 57 -10.30 19.63 5.31
C PRO A 57 -10.40 19.41 3.81
N ALA A 58 -9.40 19.88 3.06
CA ALA A 58 -9.31 19.79 1.61
C ALA A 58 -8.48 18.59 1.13
N GLY A 59 -8.16 17.64 2.01
CA GLY A 59 -7.35 16.49 1.65
C GLY A 59 -8.05 15.60 0.61
N ASP A 60 -7.40 15.47 -0.54
CA ASP A 60 -7.83 14.67 -1.70
C ASP A 60 -8.14 13.23 -1.31
N LEU A 61 -8.97 12.57 -2.09
CA LEU A 61 -9.32 11.17 -1.94
C LEU A 61 -9.18 10.48 -3.30
N THR A 62 -8.37 9.43 -3.37
CA THR A 62 -8.25 8.60 -4.56
C THR A 62 -8.51 7.14 -4.24
N VAL A 63 -9.00 6.40 -5.23
CA VAL A 63 -9.10 4.95 -5.21
C VAL A 63 -8.47 4.41 -6.48
N ASP A 64 -7.44 3.57 -6.30
CA ASP A 64 -6.80 2.85 -7.39
C ASP A 64 -7.24 1.39 -7.35
N VAL A 65 -7.59 0.85 -8.51
CA VAL A 65 -7.89 -0.56 -8.73
C VAL A 65 -6.89 -1.11 -9.74
N THR A 66 -6.23 -2.20 -9.38
CA THR A 66 -5.25 -2.89 -10.24
C THR A 66 -5.66 -4.34 -10.43
N ALA A 67 -5.18 -4.95 -11.52
CA ALA A 67 -5.34 -6.36 -11.76
C ALA A 67 -4.11 -6.93 -12.49
N GLY A 68 -3.92 -8.25 -12.40
CA GLY A 68 -2.82 -8.96 -13.06
C GLY A 68 -3.01 -9.11 -14.57
N SER A 69 -4.22 -8.80 -15.07
CA SER A 69 -4.52 -8.76 -16.50
C SER A 69 -5.47 -7.61 -16.85
N SER A 70 -5.49 -7.26 -18.14
CA SER A 70 -6.35 -6.19 -18.65
C SER A 70 -7.84 -6.45 -18.33
N PHE A 71 -8.46 -5.48 -17.67
CA PHE A 71 -9.90 -5.46 -17.36
C PHE A 71 -10.56 -4.18 -17.88
N ASP A 72 -11.89 -4.13 -17.89
CA ASP A 72 -12.64 -2.89 -18.12
C ASP A 72 -13.15 -2.35 -16.76
N PRO A 73 -12.68 -1.18 -16.29
CA PRO A 73 -13.09 -0.67 -14.99
C PRO A 73 -14.57 -0.27 -14.92
N ASN A 74 -15.25 -0.11 -16.07
CA ASN A 74 -16.70 0.10 -16.10
C ASN A 74 -17.51 -1.16 -15.75
N THR A 75 -16.84 -2.32 -15.66
CA THR A 75 -17.44 -3.58 -15.23
C THR A 75 -17.33 -3.81 -13.73
N ILE A 76 -16.66 -2.92 -12.98
CA ILE A 76 -16.54 -3.03 -11.52
C ILE A 76 -17.93 -3.07 -10.88
N ARG A 77 -18.12 -4.03 -9.97
CA ARG A 77 -19.35 -4.27 -9.21
C ARG A 77 -19.06 -4.29 -7.72
N ILE A 78 -19.99 -3.78 -6.93
CA ILE A 78 -20.00 -3.85 -5.47
C ILE A 78 -21.16 -4.77 -5.07
N ASP A 79 -20.87 -5.85 -4.35
CA ASP A 79 -21.84 -6.91 -4.02
C ASP A 79 -22.68 -7.37 -5.23
N ASP A 80 -21.97 -7.67 -6.33
CA ASP A 80 -22.56 -8.12 -7.58
C ASP A 80 -23.55 -7.13 -8.23
N ALA A 81 -23.59 -5.86 -7.79
CA ALA A 81 -24.35 -4.76 -8.38
C ALA A 81 -23.44 -3.68 -9.00
N MET A 82 -23.95 -2.93 -9.98
CA MET A 82 -23.25 -1.75 -10.49
C MET A 82 -23.22 -0.66 -9.41
N PRO A 83 -22.11 0.11 -9.26
CA PRO A 83 -22.06 1.24 -8.34
C PRO A 83 -23.22 2.20 -8.56
N ARG A 84 -23.80 2.72 -7.47
CA ARG A 84 -24.97 3.63 -7.54
C ARG A 84 -24.69 4.87 -8.38
N ARG A 85 -23.46 5.36 -8.31
CA ARG A 85 -22.91 6.39 -9.17
C ARG A 85 -21.81 5.76 -10.00
N ARG A 86 -21.91 5.84 -11.33
CA ARG A 86 -20.86 5.33 -12.23
C ARG A 86 -19.61 6.22 -12.12
N PRO A 87 -18.50 5.71 -11.59
CA PRO A 87 -17.26 6.48 -11.50
C PRO A 87 -16.69 6.74 -12.89
N LYS A 88 -16.02 7.87 -13.07
CA LYS A 88 -15.21 8.15 -14.26
C LYS A 88 -13.79 7.65 -14.04
N TRP A 89 -13.54 6.41 -14.46
CA TRP A 89 -12.23 5.78 -14.31
C TRP A 89 -11.20 6.36 -15.28
N GLU A 90 -10.05 6.76 -14.75
CA GLU A 90 -8.86 7.14 -15.51
C GLU A 90 -7.83 6.02 -15.48
N ARG A 91 -7.31 5.62 -16.64
CA ARG A 91 -6.30 4.55 -16.70
C ARG A 91 -4.92 5.12 -16.44
N PHE A 92 -4.12 4.46 -15.62
CA PHE A 92 -2.75 4.89 -15.31
C PHE A 92 -1.65 3.90 -15.74
N ASP A 93 -2.00 2.68 -16.16
CA ASP A 93 -1.04 1.72 -16.72
C ASP A 93 -1.64 0.87 -17.86
N GLU A 94 -0.75 0.21 -18.60
CA GLU A 94 -1.08 -0.67 -19.73
C GLU A 94 -1.69 -2.02 -19.27
N ASN A 95 -1.38 -2.45 -18.04
CA ASN A 95 -1.80 -3.74 -17.49
C ASN A 95 -3.23 -3.73 -16.94
N GLY A 96 -3.83 -2.55 -16.78
CA GLY A 96 -5.24 -2.38 -16.51
C GLY A 96 -5.56 -1.45 -15.35
N GLY A 97 -4.58 -0.90 -14.64
CA GLY A 97 -4.76 0.02 -13.52
C GLY A 97 -5.69 1.19 -13.84
N ALA A 98 -6.64 1.46 -12.95
CA ALA A 98 -7.59 2.55 -13.07
C ALA A 98 -7.76 3.29 -11.74
N SER A 99 -7.86 4.61 -11.82
CA SER A 99 -8.02 5.50 -10.67
C SER A 99 -9.31 6.32 -10.80
N ILE A 100 -9.86 6.68 -9.65
CA ILE A 100 -10.95 7.65 -9.48
C ILE A 100 -10.61 8.57 -8.31
N ASP A 101 -11.13 9.78 -8.34
CA ASP A 101 -10.88 10.80 -7.33
C ASP A 101 -12.16 11.46 -6.78
N ASP A 102 -11.95 12.31 -5.78
CA ASP A 102 -12.91 13.26 -5.22
C ASP A 102 -14.32 12.67 -4.98
N VAL A 103 -15.31 13.13 -5.75
CA VAL A 103 -16.72 12.77 -5.57
C VAL A 103 -17.00 11.33 -5.98
N ASP A 104 -16.30 10.84 -7.00
CA ASP A 104 -16.46 9.48 -7.50
C ASP A 104 -15.81 8.50 -6.52
N ALA A 105 -14.59 8.80 -6.06
CA ALA A 105 -13.92 8.05 -5.00
C ALA A 105 -14.71 8.07 -3.69
N LEU A 106 -15.25 9.21 -3.26
CA LEU A 106 -16.05 9.31 -2.05
C LEU A 106 -17.32 8.45 -2.12
N SER A 107 -18.04 8.50 -3.24
CA SER A 107 -19.23 7.67 -3.45
C SER A 107 -18.87 6.19 -3.45
N PHE A 108 -17.79 5.82 -4.14
CA PHE A 108 -17.35 4.45 -4.27
C PHE A 108 -16.89 3.85 -2.93
N VAL A 109 -16.04 4.55 -2.18
CA VAL A 109 -15.58 4.11 -0.85
C VAL A 109 -16.72 3.96 0.15
N ARG A 110 -17.70 4.88 0.13
CA ARG A 110 -18.87 4.79 1.01
C ARG A 110 -19.77 3.60 0.69
N GLU A 111 -19.90 3.26 -0.59
CA GLU A 111 -20.62 2.07 -1.00
C GLU A 111 -19.86 0.79 -0.62
N MET A 112 -18.53 0.76 -0.82
CA MET A 112 -17.68 -0.35 -0.39
C MET A 112 -17.68 -0.59 1.12
N ARG A 113 -17.77 0.48 1.94
CA ARG A 113 -17.75 0.38 3.42
C ARG A 113 -18.78 -0.62 3.95
N ASP A 114 -19.97 -0.64 3.35
CA ASP A 114 -21.10 -1.45 3.81
C ASP A 114 -21.26 -2.76 3.01
N ALA A 115 -20.38 -2.98 2.03
CA ALA A 115 -20.41 -4.12 1.12
C ALA A 115 -19.50 -5.25 1.62
N LYS A 116 -19.67 -6.43 1.02
CA LYS A 116 -18.86 -7.63 1.32
C LYS A 116 -17.76 -7.84 0.31
N THR A 117 -18.00 -7.48 -0.95
CA THR A 117 -17.10 -7.77 -2.07
C THR A 117 -17.10 -6.65 -3.12
N VAL A 118 -15.95 -6.44 -3.74
CA VAL A 118 -15.83 -5.76 -5.04
C VAL A 118 -15.36 -6.78 -6.06
N SER A 119 -15.86 -6.71 -7.29
CA SER A 119 -15.45 -7.60 -8.36
C SER A 119 -15.42 -6.89 -9.70
N TRP A 120 -14.63 -7.40 -10.65
CA TRP A 120 -14.62 -6.91 -12.02
C TRP A 120 -14.27 -8.03 -12.98
N SER A 121 -14.68 -7.86 -14.24
CA SER A 121 -14.40 -8.83 -15.29
C SER A 121 -13.09 -8.49 -16.00
N GLY A 122 -12.14 -9.43 -16.00
CA GLY A 122 -10.96 -9.41 -16.86
C GLY A 122 -11.20 -10.20 -18.16
N LYS A 123 -10.32 -10.01 -19.16
CA LYS A 123 -10.42 -10.74 -20.44
C LYS A 123 -10.22 -12.26 -20.30
N SER A 124 -9.41 -12.69 -19.33
CA SER A 124 -9.08 -14.11 -19.08
C SER A 124 -9.78 -14.66 -17.84
N ARG A 125 -9.81 -13.90 -16.74
CA ARG A 125 -10.46 -14.26 -15.48
C ARG A 125 -10.98 -12.99 -14.78
N GLY A 126 -12.12 -13.10 -14.12
CA GLY A 126 -12.63 -12.02 -13.27
C GLY A 126 -11.96 -12.02 -11.91
N SER A 127 -11.81 -10.85 -11.30
CA SER A 127 -11.27 -10.69 -9.95
C SER A 127 -12.40 -10.44 -8.95
N ARG A 128 -12.27 -10.99 -7.75
CA ARG A 128 -13.18 -10.73 -6.62
C ARG A 128 -12.34 -10.43 -5.38
N VAL A 129 -12.57 -9.27 -4.79
CA VAL A 129 -11.87 -8.74 -3.61
C VAL A 129 -12.83 -8.72 -2.42
N PRO A 130 -12.63 -9.57 -1.40
CA PRO A 130 -13.32 -9.47 -0.12
C PRO A 130 -13.02 -8.14 0.60
N LEU A 131 -14.04 -7.54 1.22
CA LEU A 131 -13.92 -6.25 1.94
C LEU A 131 -13.87 -6.43 3.47
N ARG A 132 -13.49 -7.63 3.93
CA ARG A 132 -13.36 -7.94 5.36
C ARG A 132 -12.36 -7.00 6.02
N GLY A 133 -12.86 -6.19 6.96
CA GLY A 133 -12.04 -5.22 7.71
C GLY A 133 -12.02 -3.81 7.13
N LEU A 134 -12.51 -3.59 5.89
CA LEU A 134 -12.49 -2.27 5.25
C LEU A 134 -13.19 -1.21 6.09
N ALA A 135 -14.39 -1.49 6.63
CA ALA A 135 -15.12 -0.52 7.45
C ALA A 135 -14.30 -0.05 8.68
N ALA A 136 -13.59 -0.96 9.33
CA ALA A 136 -12.75 -0.64 10.49
C ALA A 136 -11.48 0.13 10.07
N VAL A 137 -10.91 -0.19 8.91
CA VAL A 137 -9.82 0.59 8.31
C VAL A 137 -10.24 2.04 8.03
N LEU A 138 -11.42 2.23 7.43
CA LEU A 138 -11.95 3.57 7.15
C LEU A 138 -12.23 4.37 8.42
N ILE A 139 -12.69 3.71 9.50
CA ILE A 139 -12.84 4.36 10.82
C ILE A 139 -11.47 4.75 11.38
N ALA A 140 -10.47 3.87 11.30
CA ALA A 140 -9.12 4.18 11.79
C ALA A 140 -8.47 5.35 11.02
N MET A 141 -8.71 5.43 9.71
CA MET A 141 -8.31 6.56 8.86
C MET A 141 -9.00 7.86 9.30
N ASP A 142 -10.31 7.82 9.52
CA ASP A 142 -11.07 8.99 10.01
C ASP A 142 -10.59 9.44 11.40
N GLU A 143 -10.26 8.52 12.30
CA GLU A 143 -9.71 8.82 13.63
C GLU A 143 -8.35 9.50 13.53
N ALA A 144 -7.42 8.94 12.74
CA ALA A 144 -6.09 9.50 12.53
C ALA A 144 -6.12 10.91 11.94
N GLN A 145 -7.08 11.18 11.07
CA GLN A 145 -7.24 12.49 10.42
C GLN A 145 -8.15 13.45 11.20
N GLY A 146 -8.85 13.00 12.24
CA GLY A 146 -9.82 13.82 12.98
C GLY A 146 -11.09 14.13 12.18
N ARG A 147 -11.53 13.22 11.30
CA ARG A 147 -12.73 13.37 10.47
C ARG A 147 -14.00 12.79 11.10
N ILE A 148 -13.89 11.97 12.14
CA ILE A 148 -15.05 11.29 12.76
C ILE A 148 -16.22 12.24 13.04
N GLY A 149 -17.40 11.91 12.49
CA GLY A 149 -18.64 12.66 12.68
C GLY A 149 -18.76 13.95 11.87
N ASN A 150 -17.84 14.22 10.94
CA ASN A 150 -18.00 15.28 9.95
C ASN A 150 -18.42 14.72 8.57
N VAL A 151 -18.83 15.60 7.66
CA VAL A 151 -19.36 15.21 6.34
C VAL A 151 -18.32 14.58 5.41
N SER A 152 -17.04 14.71 5.71
CA SER A 152 -15.93 14.18 4.91
C SER A 152 -15.41 12.81 5.36
N ALA A 153 -15.88 12.32 6.52
CA ALA A 153 -15.53 11.01 7.03
C ALA A 153 -16.02 9.88 6.10
N LEU A 154 -15.21 8.83 6.00
CA LEU A 154 -15.45 7.66 5.17
C LEU A 154 -16.14 6.56 5.97
N GLY A 155 -15.58 6.20 7.12
CA GLY A 155 -16.06 5.16 8.01
C GLY A 155 -17.24 5.61 8.87
N ARG A 156 -17.13 6.78 9.53
CA ARG A 156 -18.19 7.29 10.43
C ARG A 156 -18.55 8.75 10.12
N PRO A 157 -19.33 9.00 9.05
CA PRO A 157 -19.76 10.34 8.69
C PRO A 157 -20.74 10.93 9.70
N GLY A 158 -20.88 12.26 9.70
CA GLY A 158 -21.86 12.99 10.50
C GLY A 158 -22.08 14.42 9.99
N PRO A 159 -22.94 15.21 10.66
CA PRO A 159 -23.40 16.51 10.14
C PRO A 159 -22.37 17.64 10.30
N ARG A 160 -21.26 17.42 11.01
CA ARG A 160 -20.27 18.47 11.25
C ARG A 160 -19.57 18.88 9.95
N SER A 161 -19.20 20.15 9.82
CA SER A 161 -18.46 20.65 8.64
C SER A 161 -17.12 19.93 8.45
N ALA A 162 -16.72 19.69 7.19
CA ALA A 162 -15.40 19.16 6.85
C ALA A 162 -14.25 20.07 7.36
N THR A 163 -14.52 21.37 7.52
CA THR A 163 -13.56 22.36 8.04
C THR A 163 -13.14 22.12 9.49
N THR A 164 -13.83 21.26 10.23
CA THR A 164 -13.40 20.86 11.58
C THR A 164 -12.29 19.82 11.58
N THR A 165 -11.93 19.28 10.41
CA THR A 165 -10.77 18.39 10.27
C THR A 165 -9.51 19.23 10.55
N PRO A 166 -8.63 18.80 11.46
CA PRO A 166 -7.37 19.51 11.70
C PRO A 166 -6.56 19.70 10.43
N ALA A 167 -5.90 20.85 10.30
CA ALA A 167 -5.04 21.15 9.16
C ALA A 167 -3.91 20.11 9.02
N PRO A 168 -3.37 19.91 7.79
CA PRO A 168 -2.20 19.07 7.57
C PRO A 168 -1.01 19.54 8.41
N ILE A 169 -0.19 18.60 8.85
CA ILE A 169 1.08 18.92 9.50
C ILE A 169 2.14 19.07 8.41
N LEU A 170 2.89 20.16 8.44
CA LEU A 170 3.96 20.38 7.47
C LEU A 170 5.08 19.35 7.66
N PRO A 171 5.64 18.80 6.57
CA PRO A 171 6.78 17.90 6.65
C PRO A 171 7.98 18.62 7.29
N PRO A 172 8.87 17.90 7.99
CA PRO A 172 10.04 18.51 8.60
C PRO A 172 10.95 19.10 7.52
N THR A 173 11.41 20.33 7.74
CA THR A 173 12.44 20.93 6.87
C THR A 173 13.79 20.31 7.18
N VAL A 174 14.36 19.57 6.22
CA VAL A 174 15.71 19.02 6.32
C VAL A 174 16.71 20.07 5.85
N THR A 175 17.52 20.59 6.76
CA THR A 175 18.64 21.47 6.42
C THR A 175 19.93 20.67 6.33
N GLN A 176 20.79 20.98 5.36
CA GLN A 176 22.11 20.38 5.28
C GLN A 176 22.90 20.67 6.56
N GLY A 177 23.32 19.60 7.26
CA GLY A 177 24.21 19.72 8.41
C GLY A 177 25.63 20.13 8.01
N PRO A 178 26.45 20.56 8.98
CA PRO A 178 27.87 20.81 8.73
C PRO A 178 28.53 19.54 8.17
N LYS A 179 29.46 19.73 7.22
CA LYS A 179 30.23 18.62 6.67
C LYS A 179 30.98 17.92 7.81
N PRO A 180 30.82 16.59 7.99
CA PRO A 180 31.53 15.88 9.04
C PRO A 180 33.04 15.99 8.80
N SER A 181 33.81 16.03 9.89
CA SER A 181 35.27 15.94 9.81
C SER A 181 35.69 14.64 9.12
N PRO A 182 36.80 14.64 8.35
CA PRO A 182 37.33 13.41 7.77
C PRO A 182 37.53 12.33 8.85
N LEU A 183 37.23 11.08 8.49
CA LEU A 183 37.48 9.94 9.38
C LEU A 183 38.96 9.90 9.75
N ALA A 184 39.25 9.73 11.05
CA ALA A 184 40.64 9.70 11.54
C ALA A 184 41.43 8.47 11.04
N LYS A 185 40.74 7.35 10.75
CA LYS A 185 41.35 6.08 10.32
C LYS A 185 40.45 5.37 9.30
N PRO A 186 40.33 5.89 8.06
CA PRO A 186 39.43 5.33 7.05
C PRO A 186 39.78 3.88 6.72
N ASP A 187 41.06 3.52 6.68
CA ASP A 187 41.52 2.15 6.40
C ASP A 187 41.18 1.16 7.51
N ALA A 188 41.17 1.61 8.77
CA ALA A 188 40.82 0.75 9.90
C ALA A 188 39.31 0.47 9.91
N LEU A 189 38.49 1.48 9.59
CA LEU A 189 37.05 1.31 9.41
C LEU A 189 36.77 0.36 8.25
N ALA A 190 37.40 0.55 7.09
CA ALA A 190 37.24 -0.31 5.93
C ALA A 190 37.58 -1.78 6.23
N ARG A 191 38.64 -2.04 7.02
CA ARG A 191 39.01 -3.39 7.46
C ARG A 191 38.09 -3.97 8.54
N SER A 192 37.35 -3.14 9.27
CA SER A 192 36.42 -3.57 10.32
C SER A 192 35.04 -3.97 9.77
N VAL A 193 34.71 -3.59 8.54
CA VAL A 193 33.50 -4.06 7.85
C VAL A 193 33.70 -5.53 7.52
N PRO A 194 32.89 -6.46 8.08
CA PRO A 194 32.99 -7.86 7.74
C PRO A 194 32.80 -8.00 6.23
N CYS A 195 33.76 -8.65 5.56
CA CYS A 195 33.56 -9.04 4.18
C CYS A 195 32.44 -10.09 4.17
N TRP A 196 31.23 -9.71 3.78
CA TRP A 196 30.17 -10.68 3.54
C TRP A 196 30.65 -11.53 2.37
N ALA A 197 30.91 -12.81 2.62
CA ALA A 197 31.23 -13.74 1.56
C ALA A 197 30.09 -13.67 0.55
N ALA A 198 30.39 -13.22 -0.67
CA ALA A 198 29.47 -13.42 -1.78
C ALA A 198 29.15 -14.91 -1.82
N VAL A 199 27.88 -15.26 -1.59
CA VAL A 199 27.40 -16.62 -1.80
C VAL A 199 27.66 -16.93 -3.26
N GLY A 200 28.75 -17.65 -3.52
CA GLY A 200 29.22 -17.94 -4.87
C GLY A 200 28.10 -18.59 -5.66
N SER A 201 27.84 -18.06 -6.85
CA SER A 201 26.97 -18.71 -7.83
C SER A 201 27.48 -20.13 -8.07
N ARG A 202 26.59 -21.12 -7.89
CA ARG A 202 26.90 -22.53 -8.14
C ARG A 202 27.33 -22.67 -9.60
N THR A 203 28.63 -22.85 -9.86
CA THR A 203 29.08 -23.30 -11.18
C THR A 203 28.64 -24.75 -11.39
N ARG A 204 28.15 -25.04 -12.61
CA ARG A 204 27.56 -26.32 -13.01
C ARG A 204 28.43 -27.52 -12.59
N PRO A 205 27.84 -28.61 -12.06
CA PRO A 205 28.59 -29.79 -11.66
C PRO A 205 29.28 -30.42 -12.88
N ARG A 206 30.59 -30.72 -12.77
CA ARG A 206 31.24 -31.69 -13.66
C ARG A 206 30.97 -33.08 -13.10
N CYS A 207 30.03 -33.80 -13.69
CA CYS A 207 29.84 -35.20 -13.41
C CYS A 207 30.71 -36.04 -14.38
N SER A 208 31.38 -37.06 -13.83
CA SER A 208 31.89 -38.21 -14.57
C SER A 208 31.06 -39.44 -14.17
N LEU A 209 31.00 -40.46 -15.03
CA LEU A 209 30.14 -41.66 -14.95
C LEU A 209 30.19 -42.45 -13.63
N SER A 210 31.08 -42.11 -12.68
CA SER A 210 31.15 -42.78 -11.37
C SER A 210 31.18 -41.81 -10.16
N SER A 211 31.18 -40.48 -10.35
CA SER A 211 31.07 -39.53 -9.23
C SER A 211 30.81 -38.10 -9.69
N CYS A 212 29.98 -37.37 -8.92
CA CYS A 212 29.78 -35.94 -9.07
C CYS A 212 30.23 -35.19 -7.81
N ARG A 213 31.30 -34.40 -7.91
CA ARG A 213 31.81 -33.57 -6.81
C ARG A 213 31.50 -32.09 -7.06
N VAL A 214 30.88 -31.43 -6.09
CA VAL A 214 30.68 -29.98 -6.09
C VAL A 214 31.94 -29.32 -5.52
N LEU A 215 32.70 -28.63 -6.37
CA LEU A 215 33.81 -27.78 -5.96
C LEU A 215 33.28 -26.37 -5.70
N ILE A 216 33.13 -25.99 -4.43
CA ILE A 216 32.84 -24.62 -4.03
C ILE A 216 34.18 -23.87 -4.00
N ARG A 217 34.45 -23.01 -4.98
CA ARG A 217 35.51 -22.00 -4.87
C ARG A 217 34.89 -20.71 -4.34
N ALA A 218 35.19 -20.38 -3.08
CA ALA A 218 34.96 -19.04 -2.57
C ALA A 218 35.98 -18.09 -3.21
N LYS A 219 35.53 -17.08 -3.95
CA LYS A 219 36.34 -15.92 -4.28
C LYS A 219 36.14 -14.91 -3.14
N LEU A 220 37.20 -14.65 -2.38
CA LEU A 220 37.25 -13.50 -1.49
C LEU A 220 37.44 -12.26 -2.38
N GLY A 221 36.40 -11.44 -2.50
CA GLY A 221 36.50 -10.12 -3.09
C GLY A 221 36.47 -9.09 -1.96
N CYS A 222 37.58 -8.41 -1.72
CA CYS A 222 37.62 -7.12 -1.03
C CYS A 222 37.76 -6.03 -2.10
#